data_AF-A0A8J7VNG5-F1
#
_entry.id   AF-A0A8J7VNG5-F1
#
_cell.length_a   1.000
_cell.length_b   1.000
_cell.length_c   1.000
_cell.angle_alpha   90.00
_cell.angle_beta   90.00
_cell.angle_gamma   90.00
#
_symmetry.space_group_name_H-M   'P 1'
#
loop_
_entity.id
_entity.type
_entity.pdbx_description
1 polymer ?
#
loop_
_entity_poly.entity_id
_entity_poly.type
_entity_poly.pdbx_seq_one_letter_code
_entity_poly.pdbx_strand_id
1 'polypeptide(L)' 'SPQTLRQYGLGAQILSSLGLSEITLVSNSATPKVVGLDAYGLTIAGTRPIGG' A
#
# COMPACT_ATOMS: atom_id res chain seq x y z
N SER A 1 -7.25 11.69 -16.69
CA SER A 1 -5.81 11.67 -17.02
C SER A 1 -5.16 10.45 -16.41
N PRO A 2 -4.29 9.71 -17.13
CA PRO A 2 -3.74 8.40 -16.72
C PRO A 2 -2.72 8.47 -15.56
N GLN A 3 -2.75 9.53 -14.75
CA GLN A 3 -1.71 9.87 -13.76
C GLN A 3 -1.89 9.16 -12.41
N THR A 4 -2.99 8.42 -12.21
CA THR A 4 -3.28 7.73 -10.93
C THR A 4 -2.95 6.25 -10.96
N LEU A 5 -2.25 5.74 -11.99
CA LEU A 5 -1.37 4.58 -11.83
C LEU A 5 -0.13 5.07 -11.08
N ARG A 6 -0.37 5.50 -9.83
CA ARG A 6 0.62 6.02 -8.91
C ARG A 6 1.69 4.96 -8.72
N GLN A 7 2.91 5.42 -8.47
CA GLN A 7 4.18 4.68 -8.39
C GLN A 7 4.25 3.68 -7.21
N TYR A 8 3.15 2.99 -6.88
CA TYR A 8 3.05 2.06 -5.75
C TYR A 8 4.03 0.89 -5.86
N GLY A 9 4.48 0.55 -7.08
CA GLY A 9 5.41 -0.55 -7.30
C GLY A 9 6.74 -0.37 -6.56
N LEU A 10 7.30 0.85 -6.53
CA LEU A 10 8.56 1.09 -5.83
C LEU A 10 8.40 1.02 -4.31
N GLY A 11 7.34 1.62 -3.77
CA GLY A 11 7.04 1.54 -2.33
C GLY A 11 6.80 0.09 -1.89
N ALA A 12 6.02 -0.67 -2.67
CA ALA A 12 5.77 -2.08 -2.41
C ALA A 12 7.06 -2.92 -2.48
N GLN A 13 7.94 -2.66 -3.45
CA GLN A 13 9.24 -3.33 -3.56
C GLN A 13 10.14 -3.02 -2.36
N ILE A 14 10.15 -1.78 -1.87
CA ILE A 14 10.90 -1.39 -0.67
C ILE A 14 10.39 -2.16 0.55
N LEU A 15 9.06 -2.12 0.80
CA LEU A 15 8.46 -2.81 1.95
C LEU A 15 8.71 -4.32 1.91
N SER A 16 8.60 -4.95 0.74
CA SER A 16 8.92 -6.36 0.54
C SER A 16 10.40 -6.67 0.78
N SER A 17 11.31 -5.79 0.32
CA SER A 17 12.76 -5.92 0.57
C SER A 17 13.13 -5.75 2.04
N LEU A 18 12.30 -5.05 2.83
CA LEU A 18 12.41 -4.97 4.29
C LEU A 18 11.84 -6.21 5.02
N GLY A 19 11.30 -7.19 4.28
CA GLY A 19 10.74 -8.42 4.84
C GLY A 19 9.32 -8.29 5.38
N LEU A 20 8.60 -7.24 5.01
CA LEU A 20 7.20 -7.06 5.41
C LEU A 20 6.27 -7.88 4.51
N SER A 21 5.23 -8.45 5.10
CA SER A 21 4.19 -9.22 4.42
C SER A 21 2.77 -8.75 4.75
N GLU A 22 2.57 -8.21 5.96
CA GLU A 22 1.29 -7.68 6.43
C GLU A 22 1.45 -6.24 6.91
N ILE A 23 0.65 -5.32 6.39
CA ILE A 23 0.75 -3.88 6.69
C ILE A 23 -0.61 -3.27 7.01
N THR A 24 -0.62 -2.27 7.90
CA THR A 24 -1.80 -1.42 8.11
C THR A 24 -1.66 -0.15 7.29
N LEU A 25 -2.63 0.12 6.42
CA LEU A 25 -2.65 1.33 5.61
C LEU A 25 -3.11 2.51 6.47
N VAL A 26 -2.23 3.48 6.67
CA VAL A 26 -2.56 4.73 7.39
C VAL A 26 -2.92 5.80 6.36
N SER A 27 -4.18 6.23 6.30
CA SER A 27 -4.65 7.24 5.33
C SER A 27 -5.90 8.00 5.81
N ASN A 28 -5.95 9.31 5.56
CA ASN A 28 -7.15 10.16 5.74
C ASN A 28 -7.96 10.36 4.46
N SER A 29 -7.58 9.70 3.36
CA SER A 29 -8.31 9.76 2.10
C SER A 29 -9.11 8.47 1.89
N ALA A 30 -10.16 8.53 1.07
CA ALA A 30 -10.93 7.35 0.70
C ALA A 30 -9.99 6.21 0.28
N THR A 31 -10.20 5.02 0.85
CA THR A 31 -9.28 3.88 0.71
C THR A 31 -8.96 3.68 -0.77
N PRO A 32 -7.72 3.94 -1.22
CA PRO A 32 -7.38 3.72 -2.61
C PRO A 32 -7.51 2.23 -2.90
N LYS A 33 -8.03 1.89 -4.08
CA LYS A 33 -7.97 0.51 -4.57
C LYS A 33 -6.50 0.19 -4.82
N VAL A 34 -5.83 -0.40 -3.82
CA VAL A 34 -4.43 -0.79 -3.94
C VAL A 34 -4.38 -2.11 -4.71
N VAL A 35 -3.98 -2.04 -5.98
CA VAL A 35 -3.87 -3.19 -6.87
C VAL A 35 -2.41 -3.60 -6.98
N GLY A 36 -2.13 -4.90 -6.94
CA GLY A 36 -0.80 -5.45 -7.24
C GLY A 36 0.15 -5.57 -6.05
N LEU A 37 -0.29 -5.35 -4.81
CA LEU A 37 0.54 -5.62 -3.62
C LEU A 37 0.84 -7.12 -3.43
N ASP A 38 -0.07 -7.96 -3.87
CA ASP A 38 0.04 -9.42 -3.90
C ASP A 38 1.26 -9.89 -4.72
N ALA A 39 1.58 -9.20 -5.82
CA ALA A 39 2.77 -9.47 -6.62
C ALA A 39 4.10 -9.20 -5.86
N TYR A 40 4.05 -8.44 -4.76
CA TYR A 40 5.18 -8.16 -3.88
C TYR A 40 5.12 -8.95 -2.56
N GLY A 41 4.16 -9.86 -2.40
CA GLY A 41 3.95 -10.61 -1.17
C GLY A 41 3.39 -9.77 -0.01
N LEU A 42 2.74 -8.64 -0.32
CA LEU A 42 2.20 -7.71 0.68
C LEU A 42 0.67 -7.80 0.76
N THR A 43 0.16 -7.77 1.99
CA THR A 43 -1.26 -7.78 2.31
C THR A 43 -1.62 -6.60 3.21
N ILE A 44 -2.73 -5.93 2.92
CA ILE A 44 -3.28 -4.90 3.81
C ILE A 44 -4.14 -5.59 4.88
N ALA A 45 -3.66 -5.64 6.12
CA ALA A 45 -4.36 -6.24 7.27
C ALA A 45 -5.51 -5.37 7.78
N GLY A 46 -5.43 -4.06 7.54
CA GLY A 46 -6.38 -3.08 8.04
C GLY A 46 -6.06 -1.67 7.57
N THR A 47 -6.97 -0.76 7.88
CA THR A 47 -6.82 0.67 7.57
C THR A 47 -7.06 1.52 8.82
N ARG A 48 -6.36 2.64 8.94
CA ARG A 48 -6.61 3.63 10.00
C ARG A 48 -6.34 5.07 9.53
N PRO A 49 -6.98 6.09 10.12
CA PRO A 49 -6.67 7.48 9.83
C PRO A 49 -5.27 7.90 10.32
N ILE A 50 -4.69 8.91 9.66
CA ILE A 50 -3.53 9.65 10.13
C ILE A 50 -4.02 10.61 11.22
N GLY A 51 -3.61 10.38 12.47
CA GLY A 51 -3.94 11.23 13.61
C GLY A 51 -4.39 10.47 14.85
N GLY A 52 -4.95 9.26 14.69
CA GLY A 52 -5.64 8.56 15.78
C GLY A 52 -7.01 9.16 16.00
#